data_AF-D2VH15-F1
#
_entry.id   AF-D2VH15-F1
#
_cell.length_a   1.000
_cell.length_b   1.000
_cell.length_c   1.000
_cell.angle_alpha   90.00
_cell.angle_beta   90.00
_cell.angle_gamma   90.00
#
_symmetry.space_group_name_H-M   'P 1'
#
loop_
_entity.id
_entity.type
_entity.pdbx_description
1 polymer ?
#
loop_
_entity_poly.entity_id
_entity_poly.type
_entity_poly.pdbx_seq_one_letter_code
_entity_poly.pdbx_strand_id
1 'polypeptide(L)'
;MHSSKLIIAVLLMVIASCVVVSSRSLPYRGQSIVDFINSLQLDEENEELADTFSFDSGDDIASEAIRRYGRVATAGGHCARAVRESIEGALDISLQRTESAKNYGPSLLAAGFQVVSGPAQDGDVAIFQAIPNHPHGHIQIKTPIGWVSDFKQRDQYPGPSYRSISAPFKLYRYTD
;
A
#
# COMPACT_ATOMS: atom_id res chain seq x y z
N MET A 1 32.03 19.94 -7.12
CA MET A 1 32.83 19.15 -6.14
C MET A 1 32.59 19.53 -4.66
N HIS A 2 31.65 20.43 -4.34
CA HIS A 2 31.32 20.82 -2.95
C HIS A 2 30.07 20.11 -2.37
N SER A 3 29.17 19.61 -3.22
CA SER A 3 27.87 19.05 -2.80
C SER A 3 27.95 17.66 -2.15
N SER A 4 28.93 16.82 -2.54
CA SER A 4 29.09 15.48 -1.98
C SER A 4 29.60 15.47 -0.54
N LYS A 5 30.26 16.54 -0.08
CA LYS A 5 30.72 16.65 1.32
C LYS A 5 29.58 17.04 2.27
N LEU A 6 28.61 17.82 1.80
CA LEU A 6 27.47 18.26 2.59
C LEU A 6 26.47 17.10 2.80
N ILE A 7 26.20 16.33 1.75
CA ILE A 7 25.31 15.16 1.81
C ILE A 7 25.84 14.09 2.77
N ILE A 8 27.15 13.82 2.73
CA ILE A 8 27.79 12.88 3.67
C ILE A 8 27.74 13.41 5.11
N ALA A 9 27.87 14.72 5.33
CA ALA A 9 27.80 15.32 6.66
C ALA A 9 26.39 15.22 7.28
N VAL A 10 25.34 15.44 6.48
CA VAL A 10 23.94 15.31 6.93
C VAL A 10 23.59 13.84 7.19
N LEU A 11 23.98 12.92 6.30
CA LEU A 11 23.79 11.48 6.51
C LEU A 11 24.52 10.99 7.78
N LEU A 12 25.75 11.47 8.01
CA LEU A 12 26.50 11.17 9.23
C LEU A 12 25.89 11.79 10.48
N MET A 13 25.28 12.98 10.40
CA MET A 13 24.56 13.58 11.54
C MET A 13 23.27 12.83 11.86
N VAL A 14 22.52 12.37 10.87
CA VAL A 14 21.31 11.55 11.08
C VAL A 14 21.67 10.19 11.66
N ILE A 15 22.70 9.52 11.12
CA ILE A 15 23.18 8.24 11.67
C ILE A 15 23.76 8.44 13.08
N ALA A 16 24.52 9.50 13.34
CA ALA A 16 25.07 9.80 14.67
C ALA A 16 23.95 10.07 15.69
N SER A 17 22.88 10.76 15.30
CA SER A 17 21.68 10.93 16.14
C SER A 17 20.98 9.60 16.42
N CYS A 18 20.86 8.71 15.44
CA CYS A 18 20.32 7.35 15.64
C CYS A 18 21.20 6.49 16.56
N VAL A 19 22.53 6.63 16.49
CA VAL A 19 23.47 5.88 17.34
C VAL A 19 23.47 6.41 18.79
N VAL A 20 23.37 7.73 18.99
CA VAL A 20 23.29 8.33 20.33
C VAL A 20 21.97 7.94 21.04
N VAL A 21 20.87 7.90 20.28
CA VAL A 21 19.55 7.44 20.75
C VAL A 21 19.56 5.97 21.22
N SER A 22 20.37 5.10 20.61
CA SER A 22 20.47 3.69 21.03
C SER A 22 21.14 3.48 22.40
N SER A 23 21.74 4.51 23.01
CA SER A 23 22.48 4.39 24.28
C SER A 23 21.80 5.06 25.49
N ARG A 24 20.68 5.76 25.28
CA ARG A 24 19.91 6.38 26.37
C ARG A 24 18.43 6.20 26.09
N SER A 25 17.72 5.60 27.05
CA SER A 25 16.27 5.44 27.06
C SER A 25 15.56 6.74 26.67
N LEU A 26 14.98 6.80 25.48
CA LEU A 26 14.16 7.94 25.05
C LEU A 26 12.91 8.06 25.94
N PRO A 27 12.66 9.22 26.56
CA PRO A 27 11.41 9.48 27.24
C PRO A 27 10.41 10.12 26.26
N TYR A 28 10.11 9.48 25.13
CA TYR A 28 9.09 9.95 24.18
C TYR A 28 8.29 8.78 23.66
N ARG A 29 7.52 8.19 24.57
CA ARG A 29 6.52 7.17 24.28
C ARG A 29 5.27 7.88 23.76
N GLY A 30 5.16 8.08 22.44
CA GLY A 30 3.87 8.43 21.82
C GLY A 30 3.84 9.43 20.66
N GLN A 31 4.96 10.01 20.21
CA GLN A 31 4.97 10.86 19.01
C GLN A 31 5.45 10.06 17.79
N SER A 32 4.78 10.22 16.65
CA SER A 32 5.22 9.66 15.37
C SER A 32 6.54 10.32 14.95
N ILE A 33 7.40 9.59 14.23
CA ILE A 33 8.62 10.18 13.65
C ILE A 33 8.28 11.36 12.72
N VAL A 34 7.07 11.36 12.17
CA VAL A 34 6.50 12.44 11.35
C VAL A 34 6.27 13.72 12.16
N ASP A 35 5.79 13.60 13.41
CA ASP A 35 5.58 14.77 14.29
C ASP A 35 6.91 15.41 14.67
N PHE A 36 7.96 14.60 14.82
CA PHE A 36 9.31 15.08 15.08
C PHE A 36 9.87 15.84 13.87
N ILE A 37 9.69 15.32 12.66
CA ILE A 37 10.12 15.97 11.42
C ILE A 37 9.37 17.31 11.24
N ASN A 38 8.05 17.34 11.46
CA ASN A 38 7.24 18.57 11.36
C ASN A 38 7.56 19.63 12.43
N SER A 39 8.15 19.22 13.57
CA SER A 39 8.58 20.14 14.63
C SER A 39 9.93 20.82 14.36
N LEU A 40 10.67 20.33 13.37
CA LEU A 40 11.87 21.00 12.89
C LEU A 40 11.38 22.09 11.93
N GLN A 41 11.52 23.35 12.29
CA GLN A 41 11.27 24.45 11.35
C GLN A 41 12.30 24.33 10.21
N LEU A 42 11.85 23.92 9.03
CA LEU A 42 12.71 23.64 7.88
C LEU A 42 12.42 24.64 6.78
N ASP A 43 13.47 25.35 6.38
CA ASP A 43 13.48 26.32 5.28
C ASP A 43 13.33 25.61 3.92
N GLU A 44 12.90 26.35 2.88
CA GLU A 44 12.42 25.89 1.56
C GLU A 44 13.35 24.91 0.79
N GLU A 45 14.61 24.70 1.19
CA GLU A 45 15.55 23.79 0.52
C GLU A 45 15.30 22.29 0.80
N ASN A 46 14.30 21.93 1.62
CA ASN A 46 14.03 20.55 2.05
C ASN A 46 12.83 19.84 1.37
N GLU A 47 12.15 20.46 0.41
CA GLU A 47 11.09 19.78 -0.36
C GLU A 47 11.63 18.57 -1.17
N GLU A 48 12.85 18.66 -1.71
CA GLU A 48 13.49 17.56 -2.47
C GLU A 48 13.86 16.36 -1.57
N LEU A 49 14.12 16.61 -0.28
CA LEU A 49 14.42 15.58 0.72
C LEU A 49 13.14 14.95 1.31
N ALA A 50 12.04 15.71 1.41
CA ALA A 50 10.73 15.18 1.79
C ALA A 50 10.15 14.25 0.70
N ASP A 51 10.39 14.55 -0.58
CA ASP A 51 10.02 13.70 -1.71
C ASP A 51 10.85 12.40 -1.76
N THR A 52 12.10 12.44 -1.28
CA THR A 52 12.92 11.23 -1.13
C THR A 52 12.49 10.35 0.05
N PHE A 53 11.77 10.93 1.02
CA PHE A 53 11.18 10.24 2.18
C PHE A 53 9.65 10.11 2.07
N SER A 54 9.08 10.37 0.90
CA SER A 54 7.65 10.22 0.67
C SER A 54 7.31 8.74 0.78
N PHE A 55 6.54 8.44 1.82
CA PHE A 55 5.88 7.18 2.05
C PHE A 55 4.83 7.04 0.96
N ASP A 56 5.13 6.36 -0.16
CA ASP A 56 4.11 6.07 -1.17
C ASP A 56 3.14 5.06 -0.56
N SER A 57 1.98 5.53 -0.13
CA SER A 57 0.93 4.70 0.45
C SER A 57 0.58 3.48 -0.43
N GLY A 58 0.79 3.56 -1.75
CA GLY A 58 0.67 2.43 -2.66
C GLY A 58 1.67 1.30 -2.36
N ASP A 59 2.93 1.64 -2.11
CA ASP A 59 3.99 0.70 -1.76
C ASP A 59 3.74 0.05 -0.39
N ASP A 60 3.16 0.78 0.57
CA ASP A 60 2.81 0.21 1.88
C ASP A 60 1.62 -0.75 1.79
N ILE A 61 0.59 -0.41 1.02
CA ILE A 61 -0.53 -1.32 0.73
C ILE A 61 0.00 -2.61 0.06
N ALA A 62 0.88 -2.47 -0.93
CA ALA A 62 1.49 -3.60 -1.61
C ALA A 62 2.35 -4.46 -0.68
N SER A 63 3.19 -3.83 0.13
CA SER A 63 4.08 -4.49 1.09
C SER A 63 3.28 -5.24 2.16
N GLU A 64 2.21 -4.64 2.67
CA GLU A 64 1.33 -5.27 3.65
C GLU A 64 0.57 -6.47 3.05
N ALA A 65 0.14 -6.37 1.78
CA ALA A 65 -0.44 -7.50 1.06
C ALA A 65 0.56 -8.66 0.89
N ILE A 66 1.81 -8.36 0.51
CA ILE A 66 2.89 -9.36 0.42
C ILE A 66 3.13 -10.01 1.78
N ARG A 67 3.25 -9.21 2.83
CA ARG A 67 3.53 -9.68 4.19
C ARG A 67 2.48 -10.68 4.67
N ARG A 68 1.21 -10.40 4.41
CA ARG A 68 0.09 -11.24 4.85
C ARG A 68 -0.16 -12.45 3.96
N TYR A 69 -0.18 -12.27 2.64
CA TYR A 69 -0.73 -13.26 1.71
C TYR A 69 0.20 -13.61 0.55
N GLY A 70 1.33 -12.91 0.37
CA GLY A 70 2.24 -13.11 -0.76
C GLY A 70 2.88 -14.51 -0.84
N ARG A 71 2.87 -15.27 0.26
CA ARG A 71 3.36 -16.66 0.33
C ARG A 71 2.24 -17.72 0.32
N VAL A 72 0.97 -17.29 0.31
CA VAL A 72 -0.18 -18.21 0.27
C VAL A 72 -0.39 -18.66 -1.17
N ALA A 73 -0.31 -19.98 -1.41
CA ALA A 73 -0.30 -20.56 -2.74
C ALA A 73 -1.71 -20.88 -3.30
N THR A 74 -2.70 -21.03 -2.41
CA THR A 74 -4.04 -21.50 -2.76
C THR A 74 -5.11 -20.53 -2.29
N ALA A 75 -6.13 -20.29 -3.11
CA ALA A 75 -7.25 -19.41 -2.77
C ALA A 75 -8.03 -19.93 -1.55
N GLY A 76 -8.34 -19.04 -0.61
CA GLY A 76 -9.14 -19.33 0.59
C GLY A 76 -10.61 -18.93 0.45
N GLY A 77 -10.99 -18.20 -0.61
CA GLY A 77 -12.34 -17.68 -0.79
C GLY A 77 -12.63 -16.43 0.06
N HIS A 78 -11.59 -15.74 0.51
CA HIS A 78 -11.68 -14.62 1.44
C HIS A 78 -11.00 -13.35 0.91
N CYS A 79 -10.92 -13.19 -0.43
CA CYS A 79 -10.24 -12.08 -1.09
C CYS A 79 -10.66 -10.70 -0.56
N ALA A 80 -11.97 -10.47 -0.36
CA ALA A 80 -12.49 -9.23 0.20
C ALA A 80 -11.96 -8.92 1.60
N ARG A 81 -11.89 -9.93 2.46
CA ARG A 81 -11.36 -9.81 3.82
C ARG A 81 -9.87 -9.52 3.80
N ALA A 82 -9.12 -10.25 2.97
CA ALA A 82 -7.68 -10.13 2.84
C ALA A 82 -7.26 -8.73 2.36
N VAL A 83 -7.85 -8.25 1.26
CA VAL A 83 -7.55 -6.91 0.72
C VAL A 83 -7.90 -5.82 1.73
N ARG A 84 -9.05 -5.92 2.42
CA ARG A 84 -9.39 -4.98 3.49
C ARG A 84 -8.33 -4.97 4.59
N GLU A 85 -7.95 -6.14 5.13
CA GLU A 85 -6.96 -6.23 6.21
C GLU A 85 -5.59 -5.69 5.80
N SER A 86 -5.22 -5.80 4.52
CA SER A 86 -4.00 -5.18 3.99
C SER A 86 -4.09 -3.66 3.90
N ILE A 87 -5.20 -3.12 3.42
CA ILE A 87 -5.38 -1.66 3.32
C ILE A 87 -5.48 -1.02 4.71
N GLU A 88 -6.30 -1.58 5.60
CA GLU A 88 -6.46 -1.08 6.98
C GLU A 88 -5.14 -1.18 7.76
N GLY A 89 -4.34 -2.23 7.52
CA GLY A 89 -3.03 -2.40 8.16
C GLY A 89 -1.94 -1.47 7.64
N ALA A 90 -2.01 -1.07 6.36
CA ALA A 90 -1.05 -0.17 5.75
C ALA A 90 -1.32 1.31 6.08
N LEU A 91 -2.59 1.73 6.02
CA LEU A 91 -2.97 3.14 6.10
C LEU A 91 -3.55 3.57 7.46
N ASP A 92 -3.73 2.64 8.40
CA ASP A 92 -4.41 2.89 9.69
C ASP A 92 -5.82 3.51 9.54
N ILE A 93 -6.53 3.12 8.47
CA ILE A 93 -7.92 3.52 8.19
C ILE A 93 -8.88 2.36 8.42
N SER A 94 -10.19 2.65 8.42
CA SER A 94 -11.22 1.60 8.41
C SER A 94 -12.07 1.65 7.14
N LEU A 95 -12.15 0.51 6.45
CA LEU A 95 -13.02 0.36 5.29
C LEU A 95 -14.40 -0.16 5.74
N GLN A 96 -15.44 0.34 5.08
CA GLN A 96 -16.78 -0.21 5.23
C GLN A 96 -16.80 -1.65 4.72
N ARG A 97 -17.20 -2.58 5.59
CA ARG A 97 -17.28 -4.00 5.25
C ARG A 97 -18.44 -4.24 4.30
N THR A 98 -18.19 -5.03 3.27
CA THR A 98 -19.23 -5.51 2.36
C THR A 98 -19.15 -7.03 2.27
N GLU A 99 -20.27 -7.70 2.01
CA GLU A 99 -20.31 -9.16 1.91
C GLU A 99 -19.57 -9.70 0.67
N SER A 100 -19.46 -8.91 -0.40
CA SER A 100 -18.96 -9.37 -1.70
C SER A 100 -17.87 -8.46 -2.24
N ALA A 101 -16.80 -9.05 -2.78
CA ALA A 101 -15.67 -8.33 -3.35
C ALA A 101 -16.09 -7.30 -4.42
N LYS A 102 -17.05 -7.65 -5.28
CA LYS A 102 -17.58 -6.75 -6.33
C LYS A 102 -18.18 -5.43 -5.81
N ASN A 103 -18.55 -5.37 -4.53
CA ASN A 103 -19.22 -4.23 -3.89
C ASN A 103 -18.25 -3.30 -3.15
N TYR A 104 -16.93 -3.56 -3.15
CA TYR A 104 -15.98 -2.75 -2.38
C TYR A 104 -15.70 -1.36 -2.95
N GLY A 105 -16.06 -1.10 -4.21
CA GLY A 105 -15.79 0.18 -4.88
C GLY A 105 -16.19 1.42 -4.07
N PRO A 106 -17.46 1.57 -3.65
CA PRO A 106 -17.90 2.68 -2.81
C PRO A 106 -17.11 2.83 -1.50
N SER A 107 -16.74 1.72 -0.85
CA SER A 107 -15.93 1.79 0.38
C SER A 107 -14.51 2.31 0.12
N LEU A 108 -13.91 1.95 -1.02
CA LEU A 108 -12.58 2.45 -1.39
C LEU A 108 -12.65 3.95 -1.71
N LEU A 109 -13.66 4.38 -2.47
CA LEU A 109 -13.85 5.80 -2.79
C LEU A 109 -14.06 6.65 -1.53
N ALA A 110 -14.89 6.18 -0.60
CA ALA A 110 -15.12 6.85 0.68
C ALA A 110 -13.85 6.94 1.55
N ALA A 111 -12.87 6.07 1.28
CA ALA A 111 -11.61 5.98 1.99
C ALA A 111 -10.46 6.72 1.29
N GLY A 112 -10.73 7.53 0.25
CA GLY A 112 -9.69 8.34 -0.42
C GLY A 112 -9.10 7.70 -1.69
N PHE A 113 -9.58 6.54 -2.11
CA PHE A 113 -9.18 5.98 -3.42
C PHE A 113 -9.90 6.70 -4.56
N GLN A 114 -9.28 6.68 -5.74
CA GLN A 114 -9.84 7.16 -6.99
C GLN A 114 -9.85 6.07 -8.05
N VAL A 115 -10.83 6.09 -8.96
CA VAL A 115 -10.82 5.19 -10.11
C VAL A 115 -9.77 5.66 -11.12
N VAL A 116 -8.86 4.78 -11.50
CA VAL A 116 -7.79 5.08 -12.46
C VAL A 116 -7.88 4.20 -13.70
N SER A 117 -7.25 4.66 -14.78
CA SER A 117 -7.11 3.94 -16.04
C SER A 117 -5.65 3.86 -16.45
N GLY A 118 -5.29 2.83 -17.20
CA GLY A 118 -3.92 2.60 -17.68
C GLY A 118 -3.25 1.43 -16.97
N PRO A 119 -1.90 1.34 -17.03
CA PRO A 119 -1.16 0.29 -16.35
C PRO A 119 -1.36 0.34 -14.83
N ALA A 120 -1.57 -0.82 -14.22
CA ALA A 120 -1.65 -0.94 -12.78
C ALA A 120 -0.29 -0.65 -12.12
N GLN A 121 -0.31 0.14 -11.05
CA GLN A 121 0.83 0.47 -10.19
C GLN A 121 0.74 -0.30 -8.89
N ASP A 122 1.85 -0.40 -8.16
CA ASP A 122 1.86 -1.08 -6.88
C ASP A 122 0.93 -0.35 -5.89
N GLY A 123 0.18 -1.13 -5.11
CA GLY A 123 -0.90 -0.63 -4.24
C GLY A 123 -2.27 -0.50 -4.92
N ASP A 124 -2.34 -0.52 -6.26
CA ASP A 124 -3.62 -0.46 -6.95
C ASP A 124 -4.52 -1.65 -6.59
N VAL A 125 -5.79 -1.36 -6.33
CA VAL A 125 -6.81 -2.36 -6.03
C VAL A 125 -7.64 -2.62 -7.28
N ALA A 126 -7.63 -3.84 -7.79
CA ALA A 126 -8.50 -4.26 -8.89
C ALA A 126 -9.76 -4.97 -8.35
N ILE A 127 -10.94 -4.52 -8.81
CA ILE A 127 -12.23 -5.17 -8.52
C ILE A 127 -12.83 -5.75 -9.81
N PHE A 128 -13.07 -7.05 -9.79
CA PHE A 128 -13.78 -7.80 -10.81
C PHE A 128 -15.24 -7.97 -10.40
N GLN A 129 -16.15 -7.76 -11.35
CA GLN A 129 -17.57 -8.02 -11.14
C GLN A 129 -17.88 -9.52 -11.14
N ALA A 130 -19.11 -9.86 -10.73
CA ALA A 130 -19.57 -11.24 -10.75
C ALA A 130 -19.55 -11.83 -12.17
N ILE A 131 -19.19 -13.11 -12.25
CA ILE A 131 -19.28 -13.93 -13.47
C ILE A 131 -20.01 -15.24 -13.12
N PRO A 132 -20.44 -16.07 -14.10
CA PRO A 132 -21.04 -17.36 -13.82
C PRO A 132 -20.19 -18.20 -12.84
N ASN A 133 -20.84 -18.80 -11.84
CA ASN A 133 -20.24 -19.55 -10.75
C ASN A 133 -19.31 -18.76 -9.79
N HIS A 134 -19.22 -17.44 -9.94
CA HIS A 134 -18.44 -16.54 -9.06
C HIS A 134 -19.28 -15.29 -8.69
N PRO A 135 -20.38 -15.46 -7.95
CA PRO A 135 -21.38 -14.40 -7.73
C PRO A 135 -20.88 -13.22 -6.89
N HIS A 136 -19.81 -13.43 -6.10
CA HIS A 136 -19.24 -12.41 -5.23
C HIS A 136 -18.20 -11.50 -5.91
N GLY A 137 -17.84 -11.79 -7.17
CA GLY A 137 -16.73 -11.13 -7.87
C GLY A 137 -15.37 -11.49 -7.28
N HIS A 138 -14.37 -10.64 -7.51
CA HIS A 138 -13.04 -10.77 -6.93
C HIS A 138 -12.39 -9.42 -6.68
N ILE A 139 -11.49 -9.34 -5.71
CA ILE A 139 -10.71 -8.14 -5.39
C ILE A 139 -9.27 -8.54 -5.05
N GLN A 140 -8.31 -7.73 -5.49
CA GLN A 140 -6.89 -8.02 -5.40
C GLN A 140 -6.07 -6.74 -5.48
N ILE A 141 -4.85 -6.76 -4.94
CA ILE A 141 -3.89 -5.66 -4.90
C ILE A 141 -2.76 -5.96 -5.89
N LYS A 142 -2.32 -4.96 -6.66
CA LYS A 142 -1.10 -5.02 -7.47
C LYS A 142 0.11 -4.82 -6.56
N THR A 143 1.11 -5.69 -6.70
CA THR A 143 2.33 -5.68 -5.90
C THR A 143 3.56 -5.94 -6.79
N PRO A 144 4.79 -5.67 -6.30
CA PRO A 144 6.01 -5.98 -7.04
C PRO A 144 6.14 -7.46 -7.45
N ILE A 145 5.55 -8.38 -6.69
CA ILE A 145 5.63 -9.83 -6.95
C ILE A 145 4.46 -10.36 -7.81
N GLY A 146 3.63 -9.47 -8.36
CA GLY A 146 2.42 -9.81 -9.11
C GLY A 146 1.16 -9.35 -8.37
N TRP A 147 0.06 -10.06 -8.53
CA TRP A 147 -1.21 -9.71 -7.90
C TRP A 147 -1.48 -10.57 -6.66
N VAL A 148 -1.99 -9.94 -5.60
CA VAL A 148 -2.22 -10.60 -4.31
C VAL A 148 -3.65 -10.30 -3.82
N SER A 149 -4.38 -11.34 -3.44
CA SER A 149 -5.65 -11.24 -2.70
C SER A 149 -5.47 -11.90 -1.32
N ASP A 150 -6.30 -12.89 -1.01
CA ASP A 150 -6.08 -13.92 0.01
C ASP A 150 -5.00 -14.94 -0.38
N PHE A 151 -4.49 -14.89 -1.62
CA PHE A 151 -3.36 -15.70 -2.10
C PHE A 151 -2.60 -14.95 -3.21
N LYS A 152 -1.39 -15.44 -3.54
CA LYS A 152 -0.63 -14.94 -4.68
C LYS A 152 -1.22 -15.47 -5.98
N GLN A 153 -1.67 -14.58 -6.85
CA GLN A 153 -2.19 -14.95 -8.16
C GLN A 153 -1.08 -15.23 -9.16
N ARG A 154 -1.42 -16.05 -10.16
CA ARG A 154 -0.52 -16.39 -11.27
C ARG A 154 -0.36 -15.23 -12.28
N ASP A 155 -1.44 -14.52 -12.54
CA ASP A 155 -1.52 -13.40 -13.48
C ASP A 155 -2.62 -12.42 -13.01
N GLN A 156 -2.94 -11.40 -13.82
CA GLN A 156 -3.94 -10.39 -13.48
C GLN A 156 -5.37 -10.95 -13.29
N TYR A 157 -5.65 -12.14 -13.81
CA TYR A 157 -6.94 -12.79 -13.63
C TYR A 157 -6.90 -13.73 -12.43
N PRO A 158 -7.90 -13.66 -11.54
CA PRO A 158 -7.89 -14.43 -10.30
C PRO A 158 -8.13 -15.93 -10.51
N GLY A 159 -8.59 -16.33 -11.69
CA GLY A 159 -8.78 -17.74 -12.04
C GLY A 159 -9.08 -17.96 -13.52
N PRO A 160 -9.13 -19.23 -13.96
CA PRO A 160 -9.38 -19.59 -15.35
C PRO A 160 -10.68 -18.99 -15.93
N SER A 161 -11.75 -18.96 -15.15
CA SER A 161 -13.06 -18.45 -15.60
C SER A 161 -13.07 -16.94 -15.88
N TYR A 162 -12.29 -16.15 -15.14
CA TYR A 162 -12.13 -14.72 -15.42
C TYR A 162 -11.22 -14.51 -16.63
N ARG A 163 -10.17 -15.33 -16.76
CA ARG A 163 -9.20 -15.24 -17.86
C ARG A 163 -9.81 -15.60 -19.21
N SER A 164 -10.63 -16.65 -19.28
CA SER A 164 -11.20 -17.14 -20.54
C SER A 164 -12.10 -16.10 -21.22
N ILE A 165 -12.71 -15.21 -20.45
CA ILE A 165 -13.58 -14.14 -20.97
C ILE A 165 -12.90 -12.77 -20.99
N SER A 166 -11.60 -12.70 -20.66
CA SER A 166 -10.88 -11.44 -20.45
C SER A 166 -11.67 -10.47 -19.56
N ALA A 167 -12.10 -10.96 -18.39
CA ALA A 167 -13.06 -10.25 -17.55
C ALA A 167 -12.60 -8.82 -17.22
N PRO A 168 -13.44 -7.81 -17.44
CA PRO A 168 -13.07 -6.44 -17.12
C PRO A 168 -12.99 -6.25 -15.59
N PHE A 169 -12.10 -5.35 -15.17
CA PHE A 169 -11.98 -4.90 -13.80
C PHE A 169 -11.84 -3.38 -13.74
N LYS A 170 -12.15 -2.81 -12.57
CA LYS A 170 -11.88 -1.41 -12.26
C LYS A 170 -10.66 -1.34 -11.36
N LEU A 171 -9.77 -0.39 -11.62
CA LEU A 171 -8.63 -0.06 -10.76
C LEU A 171 -8.97 1.10 -9.84
N TYR A 172 -8.53 0.98 -8.59
CA TYR A 172 -8.64 2.01 -7.57
C TYR A 172 -7.25 2.28 -7.03
N ARG A 173 -6.82 3.55 -7.05
CA ARG A 173 -5.54 4.00 -6.51
C ARG A 173 -5.77 4.92 -5.33
N TYR A 174 -5.04 4.70 -4.25
CA TYR A 174 -5.05 5.63 -3.12
C TYR A 174 -4.26 6.88 -3.51
N THR A 175 -4.81 8.06 -3.23
CA THR A 175 -4.17 9.33 -3.52
C THR A 175 -4.06 10.13 -2.23
N ASP A 176 -2.83 10.31 -1.79
CA ASP A 176 -2.43 11.06 -0.60
C ASP A 176 -2.62 12.58 -0.81
#